data_AF-A0A4Y4B0A0-F1
#
_entry.id   AF-A0A4Y4B0A0-F1
#
_cell.length_a   1.000
_cell.length_b   1.000
_cell.length_c   1.000
_cell.angle_alpha   90.00
_cell.angle_beta   90.00
_cell.angle_gamma   90.00
#
_symmetry.space_group_name_H-M   'P 1'
#
loop_
_entity.id
_entity.type
_entity.pdbx_description
1 polymer ?
#
loop_
_entity_poly.entity_id
_entity_poly.type
_entity_poly.pdbx_seq_one_letter_code
_entity_poly.pdbx_strand_id
1 'polypeptide(L)'
;MQEFQIVDGQQRLTTLQLALDATAAAFAARDLHALAARLNFLTHNDSNFVGDGETALKLRHTNRDRSAFDEVMVAEPPVDHAALSHRSSLLTQAHEYFASHVGAWLDSDPDTLSARADALAISLQTALQLVVIRLTSDEDSQEIFETLNARGTPLTAADLIKNFVFQRLKAEGKDTTEAYRSWPFETKFWEAEVSVGRFPTTRSALFLGQWLISRVGKEVSPRSTFARFKFFTEHETDHTMSELLELITAQAATYQKLTERAADAHADLNRLELHVYRMSVAQVEITKPVVLWLTEPGNPYGPGTIAGVVDAVESWIVRRRLLRLQNGDLGRVAAELISAARGASDEDVVDKVQRHLTRQQSTSTYWPGDEELTETLRSVPFYRRFPQPMQRVLLQAIEDWYRGYTQIGPSKTGIRMHRDKNQVEHLLPRAWQSHWPVSDAAAEADRDEHVHRLGNLTLITGSLNASVSNGPWLGEDGKRAAIHRHDVFLMNRAIVDSSADGWDERRIDERTEEMITAVAATWPVPQGHEGKTIDRSSRLSKATASYSDVIAAGLLEVGATLQCTDGRWPDARGTLLAGGRMLYEGKTYESPAGAAREVRGGKSGNAWYFWRVEGGPVINDLREELLRLPS
;
A
#
# COMPACT_ATOMS: atom_id res chain seq x y z
N MET A 1 -50.35 -6.17 -7.43
CA MET A 1 -49.61 -4.89 -7.45
C MET A 1 -48.56 -4.94 -8.54
N GLN A 2 -48.18 -3.82 -9.12
CA GLN A 2 -47.04 -3.79 -10.05
C GLN A 2 -45.75 -3.85 -9.23
N GLU A 3 -44.93 -4.86 -9.48
CA GLU A 3 -43.65 -5.05 -8.81
C GLU A 3 -42.51 -4.54 -9.70
N PHE A 4 -41.50 -3.93 -9.08
CA PHE A 4 -40.31 -3.44 -9.75
C PHE A 4 -39.08 -4.05 -9.09
N GLN A 5 -38.14 -4.52 -9.89
CA GLN A 5 -36.82 -4.90 -9.40
C GLN A 5 -35.92 -3.66 -9.34
N ILE A 6 -35.32 -3.42 -8.18
CA ILE A 6 -34.42 -2.27 -8.00
C ILE A 6 -33.00 -2.69 -8.41
N VAL A 7 -32.51 -2.09 -9.49
CA VAL A 7 -31.15 -2.32 -9.98
C VAL A 7 -30.13 -1.52 -9.16
N ASP A 8 -30.43 -0.24 -8.88
CA ASP A 8 -29.57 0.66 -8.09
C ASP A 8 -30.39 1.58 -7.17
N GLY A 9 -29.74 2.15 -6.16
CA GLY A 9 -30.35 3.02 -5.17
C GLY A 9 -30.93 2.26 -3.98
N GLN A 10 -30.66 0.95 -3.88
CA GLN A 10 -31.14 0.09 -2.80
C GLN A 10 -30.82 0.69 -1.43
N GLN A 11 -29.56 1.05 -1.17
CA GLN A 11 -29.17 1.67 0.11
C GLN A 11 -29.94 2.97 0.40
N ARG A 12 -30.07 3.87 -0.60
CA ARG A 12 -30.79 5.15 -0.45
C ARG A 12 -32.27 4.92 -0.16
N LEU A 13 -32.89 3.95 -0.85
CA LEU A 13 -34.29 3.63 -0.65
C LEU A 13 -34.52 2.94 0.69
N THR A 14 -33.65 2.03 1.11
CA THR A 14 -33.68 1.40 2.43
C THR A 14 -33.58 2.45 3.54
N THR A 15 -32.62 3.38 3.45
CA THR A 15 -32.49 4.48 4.41
C THR A 15 -33.75 5.35 4.45
N LEU A 16 -34.31 5.69 3.29
CA LEU A 16 -35.53 6.49 3.20
C LEU A 16 -36.74 5.77 3.83
N GLN A 17 -36.89 4.47 3.58
CA GLN A 17 -37.96 3.64 4.16
C GLN A 17 -37.84 3.60 5.69
N LEU A 18 -36.64 3.34 6.22
CA LEU A 18 -36.39 3.33 7.67
C LEU A 18 -36.67 4.70 8.31
N ALA A 19 -36.29 5.79 7.66
CA ALA A 19 -36.51 7.14 8.18
C ALA A 19 -38.01 7.51 8.22
N LEU A 20 -38.75 7.17 7.16
CA LEU A 20 -40.21 7.40 7.09
C LEU A 20 -40.95 6.59 8.17
N ASP A 21 -40.59 5.32 8.31
CA ASP A 21 -41.21 4.39 9.26
C ASP A 21 -40.92 4.80 10.71
N ALA A 22 -39.66 5.09 11.03
CA ALA A 22 -39.25 5.55 12.34
C ALA A 22 -39.91 6.88 12.73
N THR A 23 -40.13 7.77 11.76
CA THR A 23 -40.88 9.02 11.97
C THR A 23 -42.35 8.74 12.25
N ALA A 24 -42.96 7.79 11.54
CA ALA A 24 -44.33 7.38 11.77
C ALA A 24 -44.51 6.77 13.17
N ALA A 25 -43.57 5.93 13.61
CA ALA A 25 -43.54 5.38 14.96
C ALA A 25 -43.42 6.48 16.03
N ALA A 26 -42.57 7.48 15.80
CA ALA A 26 -42.42 8.62 16.70
C ALA A 26 -43.70 9.49 16.78
N PHE A 27 -44.44 9.64 15.68
CA PHE A 27 -45.75 10.30 15.66
C PHE A 27 -46.81 9.49 16.40
N ALA A 28 -46.88 8.18 16.16
CA ALA A 28 -47.84 7.29 16.82
C ALA A 28 -47.65 7.27 18.35
N ALA A 29 -46.40 7.26 18.83
CA ALA A 29 -46.08 7.35 20.26
C ALA A 29 -46.51 8.66 20.94
N ARG A 30 -46.96 9.66 20.16
CA ARG A 30 -47.43 10.98 20.62
C ARG A 30 -48.89 11.24 20.22
N ASP A 31 -49.64 10.17 19.93
CA ASP A 31 -51.05 10.20 19.52
C ASP A 31 -51.33 10.98 18.20
N LEU A 32 -50.30 11.23 17.38
CA LEU A 32 -50.43 11.91 16.08
C LEU A 32 -50.78 10.92 14.96
N HIS A 33 -51.81 10.10 15.17
CA HIS A 33 -52.13 8.94 14.32
C HIS A 33 -52.40 9.29 12.85
N ALA A 34 -53.00 10.45 12.56
CA ALA A 34 -53.26 10.87 11.19
C ALA A 34 -51.96 11.12 10.40
N LEU A 35 -50.94 11.70 11.04
CA LEU A 35 -49.62 11.92 10.43
C LEU A 35 -48.83 10.62 10.33
N ALA A 36 -48.91 9.75 11.34
CA ALA A 36 -48.32 8.43 11.30
C ALA A 36 -48.87 7.61 10.12
N ALA A 37 -50.20 7.58 9.95
CA ALA A 37 -50.85 6.86 8.84
C ALA A 37 -50.43 7.37 7.45
N ARG A 38 -50.22 8.69 7.31
CA ARG A 38 -49.73 9.30 6.07
C ARG A 38 -48.32 8.82 5.70
N LEU A 39 -47.42 8.67 6.67
CA LEU A 39 -46.07 8.16 6.43
C LEU A 39 -46.06 6.63 6.24
N ASN A 40 -46.86 5.89 7.01
CA ASN A 40 -47.04 4.45 6.84
C ASN A 40 -47.54 4.10 5.44
N PHE A 41 -48.40 4.93 4.84
CA PHE A 41 -48.83 4.74 3.45
C PHE A 41 -47.66 4.74 2.46
N LEU A 42 -46.49 5.32 2.77
CA LEU A 42 -45.31 5.32 1.90
C LEU A 42 -44.40 4.10 2.11
N THR A 43 -44.53 3.40 3.22
CA THR A 43 -43.71 2.23 3.59
C THR A 43 -44.46 0.91 3.52
N HIS A 44 -45.77 0.93 3.76
CA HIS A 44 -46.65 -0.22 3.82
C HIS A 44 -47.80 -0.12 2.80
N ASN A 45 -48.13 -1.25 2.19
CA ASN A 45 -49.33 -1.45 1.40
C ASN A 45 -50.54 -1.59 2.34
N ASP A 46 -51.68 -1.09 1.88
CA ASP A 46 -52.94 -1.21 2.63
C ASP A 46 -53.35 -2.68 2.74
N SER A 47 -53.80 -3.08 3.93
CA SER A 47 -54.12 -4.47 4.29
C SER A 47 -55.17 -5.09 3.38
N ASN A 48 -56.03 -4.30 2.76
CA ASN A 48 -57.03 -4.79 1.79
C ASN A 48 -56.40 -5.33 0.49
N PHE A 49 -55.11 -5.06 0.24
CA PHE A 49 -54.40 -5.48 -0.96
C PHE A 49 -53.23 -6.44 -0.67
N VAL A 50 -53.05 -6.85 0.59
CA VAL A 50 -51.99 -7.78 1.02
C VAL A 50 -52.61 -9.18 1.17
N GLY A 51 -52.05 -10.17 0.48
CA GLY A 51 -52.52 -11.56 0.58
C GLY A 51 -52.19 -12.19 1.94
N ASP A 52 -52.94 -13.23 2.32
CA ASP A 52 -52.69 -13.97 3.56
C ASP A 52 -51.25 -14.51 3.60
N GLY A 53 -50.50 -14.11 4.62
CA GLY A 53 -49.09 -14.50 4.81
C GLY A 53 -48.07 -13.66 4.03
N GLU A 54 -48.50 -12.65 3.26
CA GLU A 54 -47.60 -11.71 2.60
C GLU A 54 -47.26 -10.52 3.50
N THR A 55 -46.06 -9.97 3.32
CA THR A 55 -45.66 -8.73 4.00
C THR A 55 -46.33 -7.51 3.36
N ALA A 56 -46.82 -6.60 4.19
CA ALA A 56 -47.32 -5.30 3.78
C ALA A 56 -46.20 -4.37 3.29
N LEU A 57 -44.92 -4.68 3.54
CA LEU A 57 -43.81 -3.81 3.17
C LEU A 57 -43.72 -3.56 1.65
N LYS A 58 -43.55 -2.29 1.27
CA LYS A 58 -43.36 -1.86 -0.12
C LYS A 58 -41.96 -2.14 -0.64
N LEU A 59 -40.96 -2.12 0.24
CA LEU A 59 -39.58 -2.52 -0.08
C LEU A 59 -39.33 -3.92 0.49
N ARG A 60 -38.80 -4.82 -0.36
CA ARG A 60 -38.41 -6.18 0.03
C ARG A 60 -36.93 -6.41 -0.30
N HIS A 61 -36.14 -6.73 0.72
CA HIS A 61 -34.75 -7.11 0.53
C HIS A 61 -34.62 -8.57 0.06
N THR A 62 -33.70 -8.85 -0.85
CA THR A 62 -33.38 -10.22 -1.31
C THR A 62 -32.06 -10.75 -0.76
N ASN A 63 -31.33 -9.91 0.00
CA ASN A 63 -30.02 -10.22 0.56
C ASN A 63 -30.13 -10.65 2.04
N ARG A 64 -28.97 -10.79 2.70
CA ARG A 64 -28.87 -11.18 4.12
C ARG A 64 -29.56 -10.21 5.10
N ASP A 65 -29.83 -8.97 4.67
CA ASP A 65 -30.36 -7.93 5.56
C ASP A 65 -31.89 -8.02 5.70
N ARG A 66 -32.55 -8.88 4.91
CA ARG A 66 -34.01 -9.03 4.88
C ARG A 66 -34.62 -9.27 6.25
N SER A 67 -34.08 -10.20 7.05
CA SER A 67 -34.69 -10.55 8.34
C SER A 67 -34.66 -9.39 9.32
N ALA A 68 -33.57 -8.62 9.35
CA ALA A 68 -33.44 -7.45 10.21
C ALA A 68 -34.29 -6.27 9.73
N PHE A 69 -34.39 -6.06 8.41
CA PHE A 69 -35.26 -5.04 7.82
C PHE A 69 -36.74 -5.33 8.11
N ASP A 70 -37.19 -6.55 7.81
CA ASP A 70 -38.58 -6.96 7.96
C ASP A 70 -39.01 -6.90 9.45
N GLU A 71 -38.15 -7.36 10.37
CA GLU A 71 -38.44 -7.32 11.82
C GLU A 71 -38.66 -5.89 12.34
N VAL A 72 -37.77 -4.95 11.99
CA VAL A 72 -37.87 -3.59 12.54
C VAL A 72 -39.02 -2.79 11.90
N MET A 73 -39.26 -2.97 10.61
CA MET A 73 -40.30 -2.22 9.87
C MET A 73 -41.73 -2.66 10.20
N VAL A 74 -41.91 -3.88 10.74
CA VAL A 74 -43.23 -4.41 11.14
C VAL A 74 -43.45 -4.26 12.65
N ALA A 75 -42.49 -3.70 13.38
CA ALA A 75 -42.61 -3.54 14.83
C ALA A 75 -43.69 -2.50 15.18
N GLU A 76 -44.57 -2.85 16.13
CA GLU A 76 -45.65 -1.97 16.56
C GLU A 76 -45.12 -0.78 17.39
N PRO A 77 -45.54 0.47 17.09
CA PRO A 77 -45.19 1.63 17.91
C PRO A 77 -45.87 1.61 19.30
N PRO A 78 -45.19 2.09 20.36
CA PRO A 78 -43.79 2.50 20.39
C PRO A 78 -42.85 1.30 20.29
N VAL A 79 -41.88 1.39 19.38
CA VAL A 79 -40.96 0.28 19.09
C VAL A 79 -39.95 0.13 20.23
N ASP A 80 -39.87 -1.05 20.83
CA ASP A 80 -38.81 -1.44 21.76
C ASP A 80 -37.65 -2.07 21.00
N HIS A 81 -36.71 -1.22 20.53
CA HIS A 81 -35.54 -1.66 19.76
C HIS A 81 -34.66 -2.66 20.52
N ALA A 82 -34.63 -2.60 21.86
CA ALA A 82 -33.82 -3.48 22.68
C ALA A 82 -34.37 -4.91 22.72
N ALA A 83 -35.68 -5.08 22.53
CA ALA A 83 -36.35 -6.37 22.49
C ALA A 83 -36.25 -7.09 21.13
N LEU A 84 -35.81 -6.40 20.07
CA LEU A 84 -35.70 -6.99 18.72
C LEU A 84 -34.55 -8.01 18.63
N SER A 85 -34.80 -9.09 17.89
CA SER A 85 -33.84 -10.18 17.71
C SER A 85 -32.58 -9.70 16.99
N HIS A 86 -32.74 -8.81 16.00
CA HIS A 86 -31.66 -8.26 15.18
C HIS A 86 -31.17 -6.88 15.64
N ARG A 87 -31.29 -6.53 16.93
CA ARG A 87 -30.87 -5.21 17.47
C ARG A 87 -29.43 -4.76 17.11
N SER A 88 -28.51 -5.71 16.89
CA SER A 88 -27.12 -5.40 16.50
C SER A 88 -26.94 -5.09 15.01
N SER A 89 -27.99 -5.24 14.19
CA SER A 89 -27.98 -4.87 12.79
C SER A 89 -27.92 -3.36 12.62
N LEU A 90 -27.18 -2.90 11.61
CA LEU A 90 -27.12 -1.49 11.24
C LEU A 90 -28.50 -0.95 10.82
N LEU A 91 -29.39 -1.79 10.29
CA LEU A 91 -30.75 -1.37 9.91
C LEU A 91 -31.60 -1.04 11.13
N THR A 92 -31.56 -1.89 12.15
CA THR A 92 -32.28 -1.68 13.41
C THR A 92 -31.74 -0.46 14.15
N GLN A 93 -30.41 -0.32 14.22
CA GLN A 93 -29.76 0.86 14.80
C GLN A 93 -30.09 2.15 14.03
N ALA A 94 -30.20 2.09 12.71
CA ALA A 94 -30.60 3.25 11.91
C ALA A 94 -32.05 3.67 12.20
N HIS A 95 -32.96 2.71 12.31
CA HIS A 95 -34.35 3.00 12.69
C HIS A 95 -34.42 3.60 14.10
N GLU A 96 -33.72 3.02 15.08
CA GLU A 96 -33.63 3.54 16.46
C GLU A 96 -33.06 4.96 16.48
N TYR A 97 -32.01 5.21 15.70
CA TYR A 97 -31.42 6.53 15.52
C TYR A 97 -32.45 7.55 15.03
N PHE A 98 -33.20 7.24 13.96
CA PHE A 98 -34.21 8.17 13.45
C PHE A 98 -35.35 8.37 14.46
N ALA A 99 -35.90 7.31 15.03
CA ALA A 99 -37.01 7.40 15.98
C ALA A 99 -36.65 8.23 17.21
N SER A 100 -35.45 8.03 17.77
CA SER A 100 -34.95 8.78 18.92
C SER A 100 -34.71 10.25 18.61
N HIS A 101 -34.09 10.58 17.47
CA HIS A 101 -33.78 11.97 17.10
C HIS A 101 -35.04 12.75 16.73
N VAL A 102 -35.96 12.13 15.99
CA VAL A 102 -37.27 12.72 15.68
C VAL A 102 -38.05 12.93 16.96
N GLY A 103 -38.11 11.92 17.82
CA GLY A 103 -38.81 12.02 19.11
C GLY A 103 -38.26 13.15 19.98
N ALA A 104 -36.95 13.21 20.18
CA ALA A 104 -36.30 14.27 20.95
C ALA A 104 -36.55 15.67 20.36
N TRP A 105 -36.55 15.79 19.03
CA TRP A 105 -36.84 17.07 18.36
C TRP A 105 -38.29 17.51 18.55
N LEU A 106 -39.25 16.57 18.46
CA LEU A 106 -40.66 16.84 18.71
C LEU A 106 -40.91 17.25 20.17
N ASP A 107 -40.25 16.59 21.12
CA ASP A 107 -40.44 16.83 22.57
C ASP A 107 -39.72 18.08 23.08
N SER A 108 -38.79 18.64 22.31
CA SER A 108 -38.01 19.81 22.74
C SER A 108 -38.85 21.08 22.96
N ASP A 109 -40.08 21.11 22.42
CA ASP A 109 -41.03 22.20 22.64
C ASP A 109 -42.49 21.70 22.48
N PRO A 110 -43.16 21.33 23.58
CA PRO A 110 -44.51 20.77 23.55
C PRO A 110 -45.56 21.70 22.90
N ASP A 111 -45.39 23.02 23.01
CA ASP A 111 -46.35 23.99 22.48
C ASP A 111 -46.36 24.02 20.94
N THR A 112 -45.28 23.54 20.31
CA THR A 112 -45.15 23.50 18.84
C THR A 112 -45.16 22.08 18.28
N LEU A 113 -45.49 21.06 19.08
CA LEU A 113 -45.49 19.64 18.68
C LEU A 113 -46.23 19.39 17.36
N SER A 114 -47.50 19.84 17.26
CA SER A 114 -48.32 19.62 16.05
C SER A 114 -47.71 20.30 14.83
N ALA A 115 -47.27 21.56 14.97
CA ALA A 115 -46.68 22.32 13.87
C ALA A 115 -45.36 21.71 13.38
N ARG A 116 -44.53 21.22 14.31
CA ARG A 116 -43.28 20.52 14.01
C ARG A 116 -43.53 19.20 13.29
N ALA A 117 -44.48 18.41 13.78
CA ALA A 117 -44.85 17.14 13.17
C ALA A 117 -45.43 17.34 11.76
N ASP A 118 -46.31 18.32 11.56
CA ASP A 118 -46.84 18.68 10.25
C ASP A 118 -45.74 19.12 9.29
N ALA A 119 -44.83 20.00 9.73
CA ALA A 119 -43.72 20.47 8.91
C ALA A 119 -42.77 19.33 8.49
N LEU A 120 -42.48 18.41 9.41
CA LEU A 120 -41.64 17.24 9.12
C LEU A 120 -42.34 16.27 8.16
N ALA A 121 -43.63 15.99 8.37
CA ALA A 121 -44.43 15.16 7.47
C ALA A 121 -44.45 15.75 6.05
N ILE A 122 -44.72 17.06 5.92
CA ILE A 122 -44.70 17.76 4.63
C ILE A 122 -43.32 17.67 3.98
N SER A 123 -42.25 17.87 4.76
CA SER A 123 -40.88 17.84 4.25
C SER A 123 -40.53 16.47 3.68
N LEU A 124 -40.84 15.39 4.41
CA LEU A 124 -40.55 14.01 3.98
C LEU A 124 -41.41 13.57 2.79
N GLN A 125 -42.66 14.06 2.70
CA GLN A 125 -43.58 13.65 1.64
C GLN A 125 -43.46 14.46 0.36
N THR A 126 -43.13 15.75 0.45
CA THR A 126 -43.26 16.69 -0.68
C THR A 126 -41.99 17.46 -1.00
N ALA A 127 -41.13 17.73 -0.01
CA ALA A 127 -39.89 18.46 -0.24
C ALA A 127 -38.73 17.54 -0.66
N LEU A 128 -38.77 16.27 -0.24
CA LEU A 128 -37.80 15.25 -0.65
C LEU A 128 -38.16 14.71 -2.05
N GLN A 129 -37.26 14.91 -3.02
CA GLN A 129 -37.47 14.47 -4.40
C GLN A 129 -36.74 13.16 -4.68
N LEU A 130 -37.49 12.16 -5.13
CA LEU A 130 -36.93 10.90 -5.64
C LEU A 130 -36.94 10.94 -7.17
N VAL A 131 -35.75 10.91 -7.78
CA VAL A 131 -35.62 10.77 -9.23
C VAL A 131 -35.69 9.28 -9.57
N VAL A 132 -36.73 8.89 -10.33
CA VAL A 132 -36.95 7.50 -10.74
C VAL A 132 -36.66 7.36 -12.22
N ILE A 133 -35.68 6.52 -12.55
CA ILE A 133 -35.38 6.11 -13.92
C ILE A 133 -35.95 4.72 -14.10
N ARG A 134 -36.97 4.60 -14.96
CA ARG A 134 -37.61 3.32 -15.27
C ARG A 134 -37.06 2.82 -16.58
N LEU A 135 -36.61 1.57 -16.58
CA LEU A 135 -36.04 0.93 -17.74
C LEU A 135 -37.10 0.11 -18.47
N THR A 136 -37.06 0.12 -19.80
CA THR A 136 -37.82 -0.82 -20.63
C THR A 136 -37.10 -2.17 -20.73
N SER A 137 -37.80 -3.21 -21.17
CA SER A 137 -37.26 -4.59 -21.24
C SER A 137 -36.06 -4.76 -22.18
N ASP A 138 -35.85 -3.80 -23.08
CA ASP A 138 -34.79 -3.74 -24.07
C ASP A 138 -33.64 -2.79 -23.69
N GLU A 139 -33.75 -2.06 -22.57
CA GLU A 139 -32.70 -1.18 -22.07
C GLU A 139 -31.76 -1.93 -21.13
N ASP A 140 -30.45 -1.81 -21.38
CA ASP A 140 -29.42 -2.37 -20.49
C ASP A 140 -29.27 -1.48 -19.25
N SER A 141 -29.76 -1.98 -18.12
CA SER A 141 -29.70 -1.31 -16.83
C SER A 141 -28.28 -0.97 -16.39
N GLN A 142 -27.30 -1.72 -16.88
CA GLN A 142 -25.89 -1.57 -16.54
C GLN A 142 -25.24 -0.44 -17.35
N GLU A 143 -25.55 -0.30 -18.65
CA GLU A 143 -25.00 0.77 -19.50
C GLU A 143 -25.48 2.17 -19.05
N ILE A 144 -26.76 2.27 -18.71
CA ILE A 144 -27.34 3.51 -18.16
C ILE A 144 -26.72 3.84 -16.81
N PHE A 145 -26.46 2.84 -15.98
CA PHE A 145 -25.82 2.99 -14.69
C PHE A 145 -24.35 3.38 -14.77
N GLU A 146 -23.58 2.81 -15.68
CA GLU A 146 -22.20 3.20 -15.99
C GLU A 146 -22.13 4.68 -16.43
N THR A 147 -23.09 5.10 -17.24
CA THR A 147 -23.19 6.48 -17.75
C THR A 147 -23.57 7.48 -16.64
N LEU A 148 -24.48 7.11 -15.74
CA LEU A 148 -24.92 7.95 -14.61
C LEU A 148 -23.86 8.07 -13.51
N ASN A 149 -23.17 6.97 -13.18
CA ASN A 149 -22.14 6.95 -12.13
C ASN A 149 -20.83 7.63 -12.53
N ALA A 150 -20.58 7.86 -13.82
CA ALA A 150 -19.46 8.67 -14.27
C ALA A 150 -19.43 10.09 -13.65
N ARG A 151 -20.53 10.55 -13.03
CA ARG A 151 -20.66 11.84 -12.35
C ARG A 151 -20.73 11.77 -10.80
N GLY A 152 -20.73 10.58 -10.18
CA GLY A 152 -20.85 10.37 -8.73
C GLY A 152 -19.62 9.71 -8.07
N THR A 153 -19.76 9.16 -6.84
CA THR A 153 -18.72 8.30 -6.24
C THR A 153 -18.56 7.06 -7.12
N PRO A 154 -17.41 6.85 -7.77
CA PRO A 154 -17.26 5.78 -8.75
C PRO A 154 -17.37 4.43 -8.06
N LEU A 155 -18.15 3.52 -8.63
CA LEU A 155 -18.04 2.10 -8.30
C LEU A 155 -16.62 1.62 -8.53
N THR A 156 -16.17 0.69 -7.69
CA THR A 156 -14.85 0.10 -7.89
C THR A 156 -14.90 -0.83 -9.10
N ALA A 157 -13.73 -1.08 -9.71
CA ALA A 157 -13.63 -2.07 -10.77
C ALA A 157 -14.11 -3.46 -10.32
N ALA A 158 -13.96 -3.79 -9.03
CA ALA A 158 -14.46 -5.05 -8.48
C ALA A 158 -15.99 -5.12 -8.49
N ASP A 159 -16.69 -4.03 -8.17
CA ASP A 159 -18.16 -3.98 -8.18
C ASP A 159 -18.70 -4.14 -9.61
N LEU A 160 -18.08 -3.44 -10.57
CA LEU A 160 -18.47 -3.53 -11.98
C LEU A 160 -18.22 -4.94 -12.53
N ILE A 161 -17.06 -5.55 -12.22
CA ILE A 161 -16.75 -6.93 -12.63
C ILE A 161 -17.73 -7.91 -11.99
N LYS A 162 -18.03 -7.78 -10.68
CA LYS A 162 -18.99 -8.62 -9.96
C LYS A 162 -20.35 -8.64 -10.66
N ASN A 163 -20.90 -7.46 -10.95
CA ASN A 163 -22.19 -7.33 -11.61
C ASN A 163 -22.20 -8.00 -12.99
N PHE A 164 -21.15 -7.74 -13.79
CA PHE A 164 -21.02 -8.32 -15.12
C PHE A 164 -20.85 -9.85 -15.09
N VAL A 165 -20.08 -10.39 -14.14
CA VAL A 165 -19.96 -11.84 -13.92
C VAL A 165 -21.33 -12.45 -13.66
N PHE A 166 -22.13 -11.89 -12.75
CA PHE A 166 -23.47 -12.44 -12.46
C PHE A 166 -24.45 -12.31 -13.62
N GLN A 167 -24.39 -11.22 -14.38
CA GLN A 167 -25.20 -11.06 -15.60
C GLN A 167 -24.89 -12.17 -16.61
N ARG A 168 -23.61 -12.45 -16.84
CA ARG A 168 -23.16 -13.48 -17.77
C ARG A 168 -23.51 -14.89 -17.29
N LEU A 169 -23.38 -15.17 -15.99
CA LEU A 169 -23.80 -16.45 -15.41
C LEU A 169 -25.31 -16.69 -15.55
N LYS A 170 -26.12 -15.64 -15.36
CA LYS A 170 -27.57 -15.72 -15.60
C LYS A 170 -27.88 -16.01 -17.07
N ALA A 171 -27.17 -15.37 -18.01
CA ALA A 171 -27.31 -15.63 -19.43
C ALA A 171 -26.87 -17.06 -19.84
N GLU A 172 -25.92 -17.64 -19.10
CA GLU A 172 -25.50 -19.06 -19.23
C GLU A 172 -26.48 -20.05 -18.55
N GLY A 173 -27.56 -19.57 -17.94
CA GLY A 173 -28.56 -20.41 -17.26
C GLY A 173 -28.08 -20.97 -15.91
N LYS A 174 -27.04 -20.39 -15.30
CA LYS A 174 -26.53 -20.79 -13.98
C LYS A 174 -27.36 -20.17 -12.85
N ASP A 175 -27.47 -20.87 -11.72
CA ASP A 175 -28.09 -20.32 -10.52
C ASP A 175 -27.21 -19.22 -9.91
N THR A 176 -27.69 -17.98 -9.97
CA THR A 176 -26.99 -16.83 -9.42
C THR A 176 -26.80 -16.93 -7.90
N THR A 177 -27.64 -17.68 -7.19
CA THR A 177 -27.56 -17.84 -5.72
C THR A 177 -26.29 -18.57 -5.29
N GLU A 178 -25.93 -19.64 -6.00
CA GLU A 178 -24.68 -20.39 -5.77
C GLU A 178 -23.46 -19.56 -6.20
N ALA A 179 -23.56 -18.83 -7.32
CA ALA A 179 -22.53 -17.91 -7.77
C ALA A 179 -22.24 -16.81 -6.71
N TYR A 180 -23.28 -16.27 -6.06
CA TYR A 180 -23.11 -15.29 -4.99
C TYR A 180 -22.35 -15.86 -3.79
N ARG A 181 -22.55 -17.15 -3.47
CA ARG A 181 -21.83 -17.82 -2.37
C ARG A 181 -20.37 -18.12 -2.72
N SER A 182 -20.05 -18.33 -3.99
CA SER A 182 -18.69 -18.62 -4.46
C SER A 182 -17.85 -17.38 -4.73
N TRP A 183 -18.45 -16.18 -4.75
CA TRP A 183 -17.75 -14.92 -4.91
C TRP A 183 -16.84 -14.61 -3.70
N PRO A 184 -15.50 -14.66 -3.83
CA PRO A 184 -14.60 -14.70 -2.67
C PRO A 184 -14.33 -13.32 -2.05
N PHE A 185 -14.76 -12.23 -2.70
CA PHE A 185 -14.25 -10.88 -2.44
C PHE A 185 -15.00 -10.08 -1.35
N GLU A 186 -15.96 -10.67 -0.64
CA GLU A 186 -16.77 -10.02 0.42
C GLU A 186 -16.23 -10.27 1.84
N THR A 187 -14.93 -10.57 1.98
CA THR A 187 -14.29 -10.79 3.28
C THR A 187 -13.48 -9.57 3.69
N LYS A 188 -13.21 -9.43 4.99
CA LYS A 188 -12.33 -8.37 5.53
C LYS A 188 -10.96 -8.31 4.86
N PHE A 189 -10.45 -9.45 4.38
CA PHE A 189 -9.21 -9.49 3.61
C PHE A 189 -9.37 -8.75 2.27
N TRP A 190 -10.45 -8.97 1.53
CA TRP A 190 -10.62 -8.39 0.20
C TRP A 190 -11.12 -6.95 0.20
N GLU A 191 -11.90 -6.57 1.21
CA GLU A 191 -12.43 -5.21 1.41
C GLU A 191 -11.37 -4.24 1.96
N ALA A 192 -10.25 -4.75 2.47
CA ALA A 192 -9.20 -3.92 3.03
C ALA A 192 -8.65 -2.92 1.99
N GLU A 193 -8.51 -1.67 2.41
CA GLU A 193 -7.85 -0.63 1.62
C GLU A 193 -6.35 -0.92 1.51
N VAL A 194 -5.85 -0.91 0.27
CA VAL A 194 -4.44 -1.06 -0.07
C VAL A 194 -4.00 0.14 -0.88
N SER A 195 -2.76 0.59 -0.66
CA SER A 195 -2.22 1.75 -1.35
C SER A 195 -1.35 1.30 -2.53
N VAL A 196 -1.69 1.77 -3.73
CA VAL A 196 -0.86 1.60 -4.93
C VAL A 196 -0.40 2.97 -5.39
N GLY A 197 0.86 3.31 -5.09
CA GLY A 197 1.39 4.64 -5.35
C GLY A 197 0.68 5.71 -4.50
N ARG A 198 -0.10 6.59 -5.13
CA ARG A 198 -0.82 7.69 -4.45
C ARG A 198 -2.34 7.47 -4.36
N PHE A 199 -2.85 6.34 -4.84
CA PHE A 199 -4.28 6.08 -4.91
C PHE A 199 -4.66 4.92 -3.99
N PRO A 200 -5.56 5.13 -3.02
CA PRO A 200 -6.15 4.04 -2.26
C PRO A 200 -7.11 3.25 -3.16
N THR A 201 -7.14 1.93 -2.99
CA THR A 201 -8.09 1.04 -3.67
C THR A 201 -8.39 -0.17 -2.77
N THR A 202 -9.46 -0.92 -3.05
CA THR A 202 -9.72 -2.17 -2.36
C THR A 202 -8.79 -3.27 -2.87
N ARG A 203 -8.43 -4.22 -2.00
CA ARG A 203 -7.59 -5.36 -2.39
C ARG A 203 -8.23 -6.19 -3.50
N SER A 204 -9.56 -6.32 -3.51
CA SER A 204 -10.32 -6.99 -4.57
C SER A 204 -10.14 -6.31 -5.93
N ALA A 205 -10.29 -4.98 -6.00
CA ALA A 205 -10.10 -4.23 -7.24
C ALA A 205 -8.66 -4.32 -7.76
N LEU A 206 -7.68 -4.24 -6.85
CA LEU A 206 -6.27 -4.41 -7.19
C LEU A 206 -5.99 -5.80 -7.75
N PHE A 207 -6.45 -6.86 -7.07
CA PHE A 207 -6.24 -8.23 -7.49
C PHE A 207 -6.86 -8.50 -8.87
N LEU A 208 -8.10 -8.06 -9.13
CA LEU A 208 -8.73 -8.28 -10.43
C LEU A 208 -7.97 -7.60 -11.57
N GLY A 209 -7.43 -6.40 -11.31
CA GLY A 209 -6.52 -5.74 -12.26
C GLY A 209 -5.23 -6.53 -12.49
N GLN A 210 -4.58 -6.99 -11.42
CA GLN A 210 -3.34 -7.77 -11.51
C GLN A 210 -3.56 -9.14 -12.18
N TRP A 211 -4.67 -9.79 -11.90
CA TRP A 211 -5.11 -11.03 -12.54
C TRP A 211 -5.34 -10.81 -14.03
N LEU A 212 -6.02 -9.72 -14.40
CA LEU A 212 -6.25 -9.43 -15.82
C LEU A 212 -4.93 -9.18 -16.56
N ILE A 213 -4.00 -8.43 -15.96
CA ILE A 213 -2.62 -8.26 -16.49
C ILE A 213 -1.93 -9.62 -16.65
N SER A 214 -2.05 -10.50 -15.66
CA SER A 214 -1.44 -11.83 -15.72
C SER A 214 -2.07 -12.72 -16.79
N ARG A 215 -3.31 -12.47 -17.21
CA ARG A 215 -3.95 -13.17 -18.34
C ARG A 215 -3.54 -12.62 -19.69
N VAL A 216 -3.58 -11.30 -19.84
CA VAL A 216 -3.46 -10.65 -21.15
C VAL A 216 -2.02 -10.30 -21.54
N GLY A 217 -1.09 -10.30 -20.58
CA GLY A 217 0.31 -9.93 -20.82
C GLY A 217 0.49 -8.49 -21.31
N LYS A 218 -0.44 -7.60 -20.95
CA LYS A 218 -0.42 -6.16 -21.27
C LYS A 218 -0.76 -5.35 -20.03
N GLU A 219 -0.22 -4.14 -19.96
CA GLU A 219 -0.54 -3.22 -18.87
C GLU A 219 -2.01 -2.82 -18.91
N VAL A 220 -2.65 -2.79 -17.74
CA VAL A 220 -4.05 -2.38 -17.59
C VAL A 220 -4.11 -1.31 -16.51
N SER A 221 -4.62 -0.14 -16.87
CA SER A 221 -4.81 0.93 -15.90
C SER A 221 -5.97 0.61 -14.95
N PRO A 222 -5.90 0.99 -13.66
CA PRO A 222 -6.99 0.78 -12.71
C PRO A 222 -8.36 1.34 -13.18
N ARG A 223 -8.33 2.43 -13.96
CA ARG A 223 -9.55 3.08 -14.50
C ARG A 223 -10.18 2.29 -15.65
N SER A 224 -9.40 1.50 -16.37
CA SER A 224 -9.85 0.73 -17.52
C SER A 224 -10.03 -0.76 -17.22
N THR A 225 -9.79 -1.19 -15.97
CA THR A 225 -9.82 -2.62 -15.58
C THR A 225 -11.12 -3.30 -15.99
N PHE A 226 -12.28 -2.68 -15.69
CA PHE A 226 -13.58 -3.25 -16.05
C PHE A 226 -13.78 -3.37 -17.57
N ALA A 227 -13.59 -2.26 -18.32
CA ALA A 227 -13.74 -2.27 -19.77
C ALA A 227 -12.82 -3.31 -20.43
N ARG A 228 -11.59 -3.44 -19.93
CA ARG A 228 -10.62 -4.43 -20.41
C ARG A 228 -11.02 -5.86 -20.05
N PHE A 229 -11.60 -6.07 -18.87
CA PHE A 229 -12.12 -7.37 -18.42
C PHE A 229 -13.27 -7.80 -19.32
N LYS A 230 -14.26 -6.93 -19.54
CA LYS A 230 -15.39 -7.19 -20.46
C LYS A 230 -14.88 -7.56 -21.86
N PHE A 231 -13.96 -6.77 -22.41
CA PHE A 231 -13.36 -7.08 -23.71
C PHE A 231 -12.65 -8.45 -23.74
N PHE A 232 -11.86 -8.77 -22.71
CA PHE A 232 -11.19 -10.06 -22.58
C PHE A 232 -12.22 -11.21 -22.63
N THR A 233 -13.26 -11.14 -21.79
CA THR A 233 -14.28 -12.19 -21.69
C THR A 233 -15.13 -12.38 -22.94
N GLU A 234 -15.28 -11.33 -23.76
CA GLU A 234 -16.13 -11.36 -24.95
C GLU A 234 -15.36 -11.74 -26.22
N HIS A 235 -14.04 -11.49 -26.28
CA HIS A 235 -13.28 -11.55 -27.53
C HIS A 235 -11.93 -12.28 -27.46
N GLU A 236 -11.38 -12.55 -26.28
CA GLU A 236 -10.00 -13.05 -26.15
C GLU A 236 -9.86 -14.37 -25.38
N THR A 237 -10.93 -14.89 -24.78
CA THR A 237 -10.93 -16.18 -24.08
C THR A 237 -12.07 -17.05 -24.58
N ASP A 238 -11.79 -18.34 -24.71
CA ASP A 238 -12.79 -19.36 -25.06
C ASP A 238 -13.53 -19.90 -23.83
N HIS A 239 -13.08 -19.56 -22.62
CA HIS A 239 -13.75 -19.94 -21.37
C HIS A 239 -15.11 -19.25 -21.22
N THR A 240 -16.09 -20.02 -20.76
CA THR A 240 -17.36 -19.50 -20.23
C THR A 240 -17.14 -18.66 -18.97
N MET A 241 -18.10 -17.81 -18.60
CA MET A 241 -18.02 -17.03 -17.37
C MET A 241 -17.98 -17.95 -16.13
N SER A 242 -18.71 -19.07 -16.15
CA SER A 242 -18.64 -20.07 -15.09
C SER A 242 -17.22 -20.61 -14.88
N GLU A 243 -16.53 -21.00 -15.95
CA GLU A 243 -15.14 -21.50 -15.88
C GLU A 243 -14.17 -20.39 -15.43
N LEU A 244 -14.36 -19.15 -15.92
CA LEU A 244 -13.56 -18.01 -15.48
C LEU A 244 -13.75 -17.72 -13.99
N LEU A 245 -14.97 -17.80 -13.47
CA LEU A 245 -15.23 -17.58 -12.04
C LEU A 245 -14.53 -18.64 -11.17
N GLU A 246 -14.52 -19.91 -11.59
CA GLU A 246 -13.77 -20.97 -10.90
C GLU A 246 -12.26 -20.67 -10.88
N LEU A 247 -11.69 -20.29 -12.03
CA LEU A 247 -10.27 -19.93 -12.15
C LEU A 247 -9.90 -18.70 -11.32
N ILE A 248 -10.74 -17.65 -11.34
CA ILE A 248 -10.55 -16.43 -10.54
C ILE A 248 -10.59 -16.77 -9.06
N THR A 249 -11.57 -17.57 -8.62
CA THR A 249 -11.74 -17.97 -7.21
C THR A 249 -10.55 -18.81 -6.72
N ALA A 250 -10.08 -19.77 -7.50
CA ALA A 250 -8.91 -20.58 -7.15
C ALA A 250 -7.63 -19.73 -7.03
N GLN A 251 -7.42 -18.79 -7.95
CA GLN A 251 -6.29 -17.86 -7.86
C GLN A 251 -6.43 -16.88 -6.69
N ALA A 252 -7.63 -16.38 -6.40
CA ALA A 252 -7.89 -15.51 -5.26
C ALA A 252 -7.52 -16.23 -3.94
N ALA A 253 -7.93 -17.50 -3.78
CA ALA A 253 -7.56 -18.30 -2.61
C ALA A 253 -6.04 -18.48 -2.48
N THR A 254 -5.34 -18.73 -3.60
CA THR A 254 -3.87 -18.87 -3.63
C THR A 254 -3.19 -17.55 -3.27
N TYR A 255 -3.67 -16.43 -3.83
CA TYR A 255 -3.19 -15.08 -3.55
C TYR A 255 -3.33 -14.72 -2.06
N GLN A 256 -4.50 -15.00 -1.48
CA GLN A 256 -4.76 -14.76 -0.06
C GLN A 256 -3.83 -15.60 0.81
N LYS A 257 -3.72 -16.91 0.55
CA LYS A 257 -2.83 -17.82 1.28
C LYS A 257 -1.37 -17.36 1.22
N LEU A 258 -0.86 -16.98 0.05
CA LEU A 258 0.50 -16.47 -0.10
C LEU A 258 0.71 -15.17 0.67
N THR A 259 -0.28 -14.28 0.65
CA THR A 259 -0.21 -12.99 1.36
C THR A 259 -0.23 -13.18 2.88
N GLU A 260 -1.07 -14.06 3.40
CA GLU A 260 -1.16 -14.38 4.82
C GLU A 260 0.09 -15.11 5.31
N ARG A 261 0.58 -16.11 4.57
CA ARG A 261 1.85 -16.79 4.90
C ARG A 261 3.03 -15.83 4.87
N ALA A 262 3.11 -14.95 3.88
CA ALA A 262 4.15 -13.92 3.82
C ALA A 262 4.09 -12.92 4.99
N ALA A 263 2.90 -12.70 5.58
CA ALA A 263 2.72 -11.82 6.73
C ALA A 263 3.03 -12.50 8.08
N ASP A 264 3.07 -13.83 8.12
CA ASP A 264 3.42 -14.60 9.32
C ASP A 264 4.93 -14.47 9.61
N ALA A 265 5.25 -13.91 10.78
CA ALA A 265 6.62 -13.65 11.21
C ALA A 265 7.43 -14.94 11.49
N HIS A 266 6.73 -16.06 11.76
CA HIS A 266 7.33 -17.33 12.12
C HIS A 266 7.27 -18.38 11.01
N ALA A 267 6.56 -18.10 9.92
CA ALA A 267 6.46 -19.02 8.81
C ALA A 267 7.85 -19.26 8.16
N ASP A 268 8.15 -20.54 7.95
CA ASP A 268 9.21 -20.95 7.04
C ASP A 268 8.71 -20.78 5.60
N LEU A 269 9.23 -19.74 4.94
CA LEU A 269 8.77 -19.31 3.62
C LEU A 269 9.60 -19.99 2.54
N ASN A 270 8.92 -20.63 1.60
CA ASN A 270 9.57 -21.02 0.35
C ASN A 270 9.99 -19.77 -0.47
N ARG A 271 10.69 -19.97 -1.59
CA ARG A 271 11.26 -18.84 -2.34
C ARG A 271 10.21 -17.86 -2.89
N LEU A 272 9.07 -18.37 -3.35
CA LEU A 272 7.96 -17.56 -3.85
C LEU A 272 7.28 -16.78 -2.72
N GLU A 273 7.04 -17.43 -1.59
CA GLU A 273 6.49 -16.78 -0.40
C GLU A 273 7.41 -15.70 0.15
N LEU A 274 8.73 -15.96 0.16
CA LEU A 274 9.76 -14.99 0.53
C LEU A 274 9.76 -13.78 -0.42
N HIS A 275 9.58 -14.02 -1.72
CA HIS A 275 9.41 -12.96 -2.70
C HIS A 275 8.20 -12.08 -2.36
N VAL A 276 7.04 -12.70 -2.10
CA VAL A 276 5.81 -11.98 -1.72
C VAL A 276 6.03 -11.16 -0.44
N TYR A 277 6.70 -11.71 0.56
CA TYR A 277 7.06 -10.98 1.79
C TYR A 277 7.93 -9.76 1.49
N ARG A 278 9.05 -9.95 0.77
CA ARG A 278 10.00 -8.86 0.49
C ARG A 278 9.35 -7.76 -0.34
N MET A 279 8.57 -8.12 -1.35
CA MET A 279 7.84 -7.15 -2.18
C MET A 279 6.76 -6.41 -1.39
N SER A 280 6.05 -7.10 -0.50
CA SER A 280 5.06 -6.48 0.39
C SER A 280 5.69 -5.46 1.35
N VAL A 281 6.77 -5.84 2.06
CA VAL A 281 7.49 -4.92 2.96
C VAL A 281 8.11 -3.76 2.18
N ALA A 282 8.56 -4.03 0.95
CA ALA A 282 9.05 -3.02 0.04
C ALA A 282 7.93 -2.14 -0.56
N GLN A 283 6.65 -2.48 -0.41
CA GLN A 283 5.52 -1.82 -1.08
C GLN A 283 5.68 -1.85 -2.62
N VAL A 284 5.93 -3.03 -3.16
CA VAL A 284 6.03 -3.31 -4.59
C VAL A 284 4.89 -4.24 -5.00
N GLU A 285 3.90 -3.69 -5.69
CA GLU A 285 2.75 -4.44 -6.19
C GLU A 285 2.94 -4.96 -7.63
N ILE A 286 3.98 -4.49 -8.31
CA ILE A 286 4.15 -4.69 -9.75
C ILE A 286 4.59 -6.10 -10.14
N THR A 287 5.09 -6.87 -9.18
CA THR A 287 5.47 -8.27 -9.39
C THR A 287 4.28 -9.22 -9.21
N LYS A 288 3.15 -8.75 -8.66
CA LYS A 288 1.97 -9.59 -8.41
C LYS A 288 1.39 -10.22 -9.68
N PRO A 289 1.30 -9.54 -10.84
CA PRO A 289 0.88 -10.20 -12.07
C PRO A 289 1.80 -11.38 -12.47
N VAL A 290 3.12 -11.26 -12.23
CA VAL A 290 4.07 -12.35 -12.49
C VAL A 290 3.80 -13.52 -11.53
N VAL A 291 3.58 -13.24 -10.24
CA VAL A 291 3.21 -14.26 -9.25
C VAL A 291 1.92 -14.98 -9.68
N LEU A 292 0.88 -14.24 -10.06
CA LEU A 292 -0.41 -14.81 -10.50
C LEU A 292 -0.28 -15.67 -11.75
N TRP A 293 0.60 -15.29 -12.68
CA TRP A 293 0.93 -16.11 -13.85
C TRP A 293 1.64 -17.40 -13.46
N LEU A 294 2.64 -17.33 -12.56
CA LEU A 294 3.38 -18.51 -12.08
C LEU A 294 2.54 -19.45 -11.22
N THR A 295 1.51 -18.95 -10.55
CA THR A 295 0.61 -19.75 -9.70
C THR A 295 -0.73 -20.04 -10.37
N GLU A 296 -0.81 -19.92 -11.69
CA GLU A 296 -2.00 -20.25 -12.44
C GLU A 296 -2.37 -21.74 -12.22
N PRO A 297 -3.66 -22.07 -12.00
CA PRO A 297 -4.10 -23.46 -11.93
C PRO A 297 -3.68 -24.23 -13.20
N GLY A 298 -2.98 -25.35 -13.02
CA GLY A 298 -2.46 -26.14 -14.14
C GLY A 298 -1.18 -25.59 -14.78
N ASN A 299 -0.52 -24.59 -14.19
CA ASN A 299 0.79 -24.15 -14.70
C ASN A 299 1.79 -25.33 -14.73
N PRO A 300 2.65 -25.42 -15.75
CA PRO A 300 3.56 -26.55 -15.92
C PRO A 300 4.86 -26.42 -15.11
N TYR A 301 5.05 -25.33 -14.35
CA TYR A 301 6.36 -24.96 -13.82
C TYR A 301 6.66 -25.60 -12.47
N GLY A 302 7.85 -26.19 -12.35
CA GLY A 302 8.34 -26.76 -11.10
C GLY A 302 8.72 -25.67 -10.07
N PRO A 303 8.81 -26.01 -8.76
CA PRO A 303 9.21 -25.05 -7.73
C PRO A 303 10.57 -24.37 -7.98
N GLY A 304 11.54 -25.09 -8.55
CA GLY A 304 12.85 -24.54 -8.91
C GLY A 304 12.78 -23.51 -10.03
N THR A 305 11.95 -23.76 -11.03
CA THR A 305 11.70 -22.84 -12.15
C THR A 305 10.99 -21.58 -11.69
N ILE A 306 9.93 -21.73 -10.89
CA ILE A 306 9.22 -20.61 -10.26
C ILE A 306 10.20 -19.77 -9.44
N ALA A 307 11.07 -20.41 -8.65
CA ALA A 307 12.13 -19.74 -7.90
C ALA A 307 13.08 -18.94 -8.81
N GLY A 308 13.54 -19.53 -9.93
CA GLY A 308 14.41 -18.86 -10.89
C GLY A 308 13.77 -17.64 -11.56
N VAL A 309 12.49 -17.70 -11.89
CA VAL A 309 11.75 -16.55 -12.44
C VAL A 309 11.63 -15.43 -11.40
N VAL A 310 11.23 -15.75 -10.17
CA VAL A 310 11.11 -14.70 -9.13
C VAL A 310 12.46 -14.16 -8.69
N ASP A 311 13.54 -14.94 -8.75
CA ASP A 311 14.91 -14.47 -8.51
C ASP A 311 15.31 -13.38 -9.51
N ALA A 312 15.06 -13.60 -10.80
CA ALA A 312 15.37 -12.63 -11.85
C ALA A 312 14.55 -11.33 -11.67
N VAL A 313 13.23 -11.46 -11.48
CA VAL A 313 12.32 -10.32 -11.32
C VAL A 313 12.62 -9.55 -10.03
N GLU A 314 12.87 -10.25 -8.91
CA GLU A 314 13.21 -9.61 -7.64
C GLU A 314 14.54 -8.88 -7.72
N SER A 315 15.57 -9.50 -8.30
CA SER A 315 16.88 -8.88 -8.46
C SER A 315 16.79 -7.59 -9.29
N TRP A 316 16.09 -7.64 -10.42
CA TRP A 316 15.82 -6.48 -11.25
C TRP A 316 15.19 -5.33 -10.46
N ILE A 317 14.10 -5.58 -9.72
CA ILE A 317 13.41 -4.55 -8.94
C ILE A 317 14.27 -4.03 -7.78
N VAL A 318 14.90 -4.92 -7.01
CA VAL A 318 15.64 -4.55 -5.80
C VAL A 318 16.88 -3.74 -6.14
N ARG A 319 17.65 -4.16 -7.15
CA ARG A 319 18.83 -3.40 -7.60
C ARG A 319 18.45 -1.99 -8.04
N ARG A 320 17.38 -1.85 -8.82
CA ARG A 320 16.88 -0.52 -9.23
C ARG A 320 16.49 0.36 -8.05
N ARG A 321 15.90 -0.24 -7.01
CA ARG A 321 15.54 0.47 -5.77
C ARG A 321 16.76 0.89 -4.96
N LEU A 322 17.78 0.04 -4.85
CA LEU A 322 19.04 0.37 -4.17
C LEU A 322 19.77 1.51 -4.89
N LEU A 323 19.57 1.65 -6.20
CA LEU A 323 20.06 2.80 -6.98
C LEU A 323 19.11 4.01 -7.03
N ARG A 324 17.92 3.91 -6.43
CA ARG A 324 16.83 4.93 -6.47
C ARG A 324 16.44 5.40 -7.87
N LEU A 325 16.47 4.47 -8.82
CA LEU A 325 16.04 4.75 -10.18
C LEU A 325 14.53 4.98 -10.26
N GLN A 326 14.10 5.67 -11.31
CA GLN A 326 12.68 5.89 -11.56
C GLN A 326 11.98 4.59 -11.97
N ASN A 327 10.71 4.45 -11.57
CA ASN A 327 9.94 3.21 -11.76
C ASN A 327 8.80 3.35 -12.79
N GLY A 328 8.88 4.33 -13.69
CA GLY A 328 7.75 4.75 -14.53
C GLY A 328 7.19 3.67 -15.46
N ASP A 329 8.03 2.73 -15.93
CA ASP A 329 7.67 1.77 -16.99
C ASP A 329 7.74 0.31 -16.53
N LEU A 330 7.91 0.05 -15.24
CA LEU A 330 8.13 -1.30 -14.74
C LEU A 330 6.90 -2.20 -14.96
N GLY A 331 5.70 -1.63 -15.00
CA GLY A 331 4.44 -2.36 -15.13
C GLY A 331 4.27 -2.94 -16.52
N ARG A 332 4.56 -2.11 -17.52
CA ARG A 332 4.70 -2.52 -18.91
C ARG A 332 5.75 -3.62 -19.08
N VAL A 333 6.94 -3.49 -18.49
CA VAL A 333 7.99 -4.51 -18.60
C VAL A 333 7.56 -5.84 -17.99
N ALA A 334 6.91 -5.82 -16.81
CA ALA A 334 6.39 -7.02 -16.17
C ALA A 334 5.30 -7.71 -17.01
N ALA A 335 4.40 -6.93 -17.63
CA ALA A 335 3.37 -7.46 -18.52
C ALA A 335 3.95 -8.05 -19.81
N GLU A 336 4.87 -7.34 -20.46
CA GLU A 336 5.58 -7.80 -21.67
C GLU A 336 6.42 -9.06 -21.38
N LEU A 337 7.02 -9.16 -20.20
CA LEU A 337 7.75 -10.34 -19.74
C LEU A 337 6.82 -11.57 -19.70
N ILE A 338 5.63 -11.42 -19.11
CA ILE A 338 4.62 -12.49 -19.07
C ILE A 338 4.23 -12.88 -20.50
N SER A 339 3.99 -11.91 -21.38
CA SER A 339 3.66 -12.19 -22.79
C SER A 339 4.77 -12.94 -23.52
N ALA A 340 6.03 -12.52 -23.34
CA ALA A 340 7.19 -13.12 -24.01
C ALA A 340 7.52 -14.54 -23.49
N ALA A 341 7.24 -14.81 -22.21
CA ALA A 341 7.54 -16.09 -21.57
C ALA A 341 6.37 -17.08 -21.61
N ARG A 342 5.14 -16.63 -21.91
CA ARG A 342 3.96 -17.51 -21.97
C ARG A 342 4.15 -18.64 -22.99
N GLY A 343 3.79 -19.86 -22.59
CA GLY A 343 3.91 -21.06 -23.42
C GLY A 343 5.35 -21.61 -23.52
N ALA A 344 6.31 -21.04 -22.81
CA ALA A 344 7.64 -21.65 -22.66
C ALA A 344 7.57 -22.92 -21.82
N SER A 345 8.45 -23.89 -22.11
CA SER A 345 8.62 -25.08 -21.27
C SER A 345 9.23 -24.72 -19.91
N ASP A 346 9.19 -25.68 -18.99
CA ASP A 346 9.82 -25.54 -17.67
C ASP A 346 11.34 -25.29 -17.77
N GLU A 347 12.03 -25.90 -18.76
CA GLU A 347 13.47 -25.67 -18.96
C GLU A 347 13.80 -24.29 -19.54
N ASP A 348 12.92 -23.72 -20.37
CA ASP A 348 13.21 -22.50 -21.15
C ASP A 348 12.76 -21.20 -20.48
N VAL A 349 11.76 -21.27 -19.59
CA VAL A 349 11.05 -20.07 -19.12
C VAL A 349 11.96 -19.11 -18.35
N VAL A 350 12.88 -19.63 -17.52
CA VAL A 350 13.82 -18.80 -16.74
C VAL A 350 14.73 -18.02 -17.68
N ASP A 351 15.30 -18.67 -18.69
CA ASP A 351 16.20 -18.03 -19.65
C ASP A 351 15.45 -17.00 -20.50
N LYS A 352 14.20 -17.27 -20.93
CA LYS A 352 13.37 -16.27 -21.61
C LYS A 352 13.11 -15.04 -20.74
N VAL A 353 12.79 -15.23 -19.47
CA VAL A 353 12.59 -14.13 -18.51
C VAL A 353 13.88 -13.32 -18.33
N GLN A 354 15.00 -13.99 -18.10
CA GLN A 354 16.30 -13.32 -17.95
C GLN A 354 16.66 -12.52 -19.21
N ARG A 355 16.54 -13.13 -20.40
CA ARG A 355 16.78 -12.45 -21.69
C ARG A 355 15.87 -11.24 -21.91
N HIS A 356 14.61 -11.29 -21.47
CA HIS A 356 13.72 -10.12 -21.57
C HIS A 356 14.18 -8.96 -20.69
N LEU A 357 14.62 -9.25 -19.46
CA LEU A 357 15.08 -8.24 -18.50
C LEU A 357 16.46 -7.67 -18.86
N THR A 358 17.41 -8.49 -19.33
CA THR A 358 18.75 -8.02 -19.72
C THR A 358 18.74 -7.14 -20.97
N ARG A 359 17.75 -7.32 -21.86
CA ARG A 359 17.55 -6.48 -23.05
C ARG A 359 16.99 -5.09 -22.75
N GLN A 360 16.59 -4.81 -21.51
CA GLN A 360 16.13 -3.48 -21.13
C GLN A 360 17.32 -2.51 -21.05
N GLN A 361 17.27 -1.43 -21.84
CA GLN A 361 18.38 -0.46 -21.96
C GLN A 361 17.98 0.98 -21.58
N SER A 362 16.68 1.24 -21.37
CA SER A 362 16.18 2.55 -20.91
C SER A 362 16.50 2.75 -19.43
N THR A 363 16.75 3.99 -19.02
CA THR A 363 16.94 4.36 -17.61
C THR A 363 15.77 3.95 -16.72
N SER A 364 14.55 3.98 -17.27
CA SER A 364 13.32 3.61 -16.57
C SER A 364 13.13 2.09 -16.42
N THR A 365 13.89 1.25 -17.13
CA THR A 365 13.65 -0.21 -17.17
C THR A 365 14.87 -1.12 -17.06
N TYR A 366 16.09 -0.63 -17.29
CA TYR A 366 17.29 -1.49 -17.32
C TYR A 366 17.52 -2.27 -16.01
N TRP A 367 18.22 -3.39 -16.11
CA TRP A 367 18.66 -4.17 -14.96
C TRP A 367 20.08 -3.73 -14.56
N PRO A 368 20.28 -3.18 -13.35
CA PRO A 368 21.62 -2.74 -12.94
C PRO A 368 22.61 -3.88 -12.71
N GLY A 369 23.86 -3.69 -13.11
CA GLY A 369 24.96 -4.64 -12.91
C GLY A 369 25.60 -4.56 -11.52
N ASP A 370 26.58 -5.43 -11.26
CA ASP A 370 27.28 -5.51 -9.96
C ASP A 370 28.13 -4.28 -9.67
N GLU A 371 28.84 -3.76 -10.67
CA GLU A 371 29.73 -2.62 -10.51
C GLU A 371 28.98 -1.37 -10.02
N GLU A 372 27.87 -1.02 -10.67
CA GLU A 372 27.03 0.13 -10.30
C GLU A 372 26.41 -0.03 -8.90
N LEU A 373 26.00 -1.24 -8.56
CA LEU A 373 25.46 -1.57 -7.25
C LEU A 373 26.51 -1.40 -6.15
N THR A 374 27.71 -1.95 -6.37
CA THR A 374 28.84 -1.86 -5.43
C THR A 374 29.29 -0.42 -5.23
N GLU A 375 29.51 0.33 -6.31
CA GLU A 375 29.94 1.72 -6.24
C GLU A 375 28.96 2.58 -5.43
N THR A 376 27.65 2.39 -5.65
CA THR A 376 26.62 3.14 -4.94
C THR A 376 26.56 2.77 -3.45
N LEU A 377 26.61 1.48 -3.12
CA LEU A 377 26.43 1.03 -1.73
C LEU A 377 27.62 1.35 -0.82
N ARG A 378 28.81 1.60 -1.37
CA ARG A 378 30.03 1.95 -0.62
C ARG A 378 29.89 3.21 0.22
N SER A 379 29.37 4.28 -0.37
CA SER A 379 29.36 5.61 0.24
C SER A 379 27.97 6.14 0.54
N VAL A 380 26.91 5.48 0.07
CA VAL A 380 25.54 5.96 0.31
C VAL A 380 25.25 6.04 1.82
N PRO A 381 24.66 7.14 2.32
CA PRO A 381 24.18 7.22 3.69
C PRO A 381 22.92 6.37 3.85
N PHE A 382 23.09 5.05 3.81
CA PHE A 382 22.07 4.01 3.70
C PHE A 382 20.90 4.22 4.66
N TYR A 383 21.18 4.50 5.94
CA TYR A 383 20.12 4.70 6.95
C TYR A 383 19.22 5.91 6.65
N ARG A 384 19.77 7.00 6.11
CA ARG A 384 18.99 8.18 5.74
C ARG A 384 18.33 8.01 4.36
N ARG A 385 18.98 7.25 3.48
CA ARG A 385 18.60 7.12 2.08
C ARG A 385 17.39 6.21 1.87
N PHE A 386 17.29 5.12 2.64
CA PHE A 386 16.25 4.11 2.45
C PHE A 386 15.24 4.14 3.60
N PRO A 387 13.94 3.90 3.32
CA PRO A 387 12.95 3.80 4.38
C PRO A 387 13.19 2.54 5.23
N GLN A 388 12.86 2.60 6.52
CA GLN A 388 13.12 1.53 7.48
C GLN A 388 12.64 0.12 7.03
N PRO A 389 11.47 -0.05 6.39
CA PRO A 389 11.07 -1.35 5.84
C PRO A 389 12.08 -1.93 4.84
N MET A 390 12.66 -1.09 3.96
CA MET A 390 13.67 -1.51 3.00
C MET A 390 14.99 -1.86 3.69
N GLN A 391 15.40 -1.06 4.68
CA GLN A 391 16.59 -1.36 5.47
C GLN A 391 16.48 -2.73 6.15
N ARG A 392 15.31 -3.03 6.73
CA ARG A 392 15.02 -4.34 7.32
C ARG A 392 15.14 -5.44 6.27
N VAL A 393 14.45 -5.34 5.13
CA VAL A 393 14.55 -6.37 4.07
C VAL A 393 16.00 -6.65 3.67
N LEU A 394 16.82 -5.60 3.53
CA LEU A 394 18.22 -5.76 3.15
C LEU A 394 19.03 -6.48 4.24
N LEU A 395 18.95 -6.02 5.48
CA LEU A 395 19.70 -6.62 6.58
C LEU A 395 19.22 -8.06 6.87
N GLN A 396 17.93 -8.35 6.68
CA GLN A 396 17.40 -9.72 6.79
C GLN A 396 17.97 -10.62 5.70
N ALA A 397 18.10 -10.13 4.47
CA ALA A 397 18.77 -10.86 3.38
C ALA A 397 20.25 -11.13 3.69
N ILE A 398 20.95 -10.15 4.27
CA ILE A 398 22.34 -10.31 4.70
C ILE A 398 22.46 -11.32 5.84
N GLU A 399 21.55 -11.32 6.81
CA GLU A 399 21.52 -12.38 7.83
C GLU A 399 21.32 -13.75 7.21
N ASP A 400 20.35 -13.87 6.30
CA ASP A 400 20.06 -15.12 5.61
C ASP A 400 21.31 -15.60 4.84
N TRP A 401 22.10 -14.68 4.29
CA TRP A 401 23.41 -14.99 3.69
C TRP A 401 24.39 -15.59 4.70
N TYR A 402 24.56 -14.99 5.88
CA TYR A 402 25.37 -15.57 6.97
C TYR A 402 24.86 -16.94 7.43
N ARG A 403 23.54 -17.17 7.38
CA ARG A 403 22.89 -18.46 7.68
C ARG A 403 23.03 -19.50 6.56
N GLY A 404 23.64 -19.13 5.44
CA GLY A 404 23.88 -20.01 4.30
C GLY A 404 22.67 -20.19 3.38
N TYR A 405 21.71 -19.26 3.37
CA TYR A 405 20.55 -19.29 2.47
C TYR A 405 20.82 -18.69 1.07
N THR A 406 22.07 -18.72 0.62
CA THR A 406 22.52 -18.32 -0.73
C THR A 406 22.35 -19.43 -1.76
N GLN A 407 22.48 -19.08 -3.04
CA GLN A 407 22.26 -19.96 -4.21
C GLN A 407 23.06 -21.28 -4.26
N ILE A 408 23.95 -21.56 -3.30
CA ILE A 408 24.79 -22.76 -3.28
C ILE A 408 24.62 -23.49 -1.94
N GLY A 409 23.67 -24.43 -1.89
CA GLY A 409 23.55 -25.44 -0.84
C GLY A 409 22.41 -25.24 0.17
N PRO A 410 22.11 -26.27 0.97
CA PRO A 410 21.14 -26.17 2.07
C PRO A 410 21.65 -25.20 3.14
N SER A 411 20.73 -24.52 3.81
CA SER A 411 21.08 -23.64 4.93
C SER A 411 21.89 -24.39 5.97
N LYS A 412 22.93 -23.72 6.49
CA LYS A 412 23.77 -24.24 7.58
C LYS A 412 23.05 -24.20 8.93
N THR A 413 21.95 -23.45 9.05
CA THR A 413 21.19 -23.27 10.29
C THR A 413 19.80 -23.90 10.29
N GLY A 414 19.33 -24.42 9.15
CA GLY A 414 18.04 -25.11 9.02
C GLY A 414 16.79 -24.21 9.05
N ILE A 415 16.88 -22.98 9.57
CA ILE A 415 15.78 -21.99 9.58
C ILE A 415 16.28 -20.58 9.19
N ARG A 416 15.50 -19.86 8.36
CA ARG A 416 15.70 -18.42 8.09
C ARG A 416 15.42 -17.62 9.36
N MET A 417 15.89 -16.39 9.39
CA MET A 417 15.58 -15.53 10.53
C MET A 417 14.08 -15.19 10.60
N HIS A 418 13.55 -15.14 11.82
CA HIS A 418 12.17 -14.69 12.05
C HIS A 418 12.00 -13.22 11.66
N ARG A 419 10.83 -12.90 11.12
CA ARG A 419 10.51 -11.57 10.54
C ARG A 419 9.81 -10.64 11.53
N ASP A 420 10.01 -10.90 12.83
CA ASP A 420 9.49 -10.14 13.96
C ASP A 420 9.92 -8.66 13.93
N LYS A 421 9.52 -7.91 14.97
CA LYS A 421 9.83 -6.48 15.19
C LYS A 421 11.32 -6.24 15.52
N ASN A 422 12.22 -6.79 14.72
CA ASN A 422 13.65 -6.47 14.73
C ASN A 422 13.84 -4.99 14.36
N GLN A 423 14.75 -4.32 15.07
CA GLN A 423 15.08 -2.93 14.87
C GLN A 423 16.42 -2.80 14.13
N VAL A 424 16.53 -1.74 13.33
CA VAL A 424 17.80 -1.36 12.72
C VAL A 424 18.57 -0.51 13.73
N GLU A 425 19.73 -0.98 14.15
CA GLU A 425 20.60 -0.31 15.12
C GLU A 425 21.91 0.15 14.47
N HIS A 426 22.46 1.24 14.98
CA HIS A 426 23.78 1.75 14.57
C HIS A 426 24.86 1.23 15.53
N LEU A 427 25.89 0.57 15.03
CA LEU A 427 26.99 0.08 15.87
C LEU A 427 27.79 1.27 16.44
N LEU A 428 28.32 2.12 15.57
CA LEU A 428 28.74 3.48 15.89
C LEU A 428 27.48 4.36 16.02
N PRO A 429 27.14 4.84 17.24
CA PRO A 429 25.87 5.52 17.47
C PRO A 429 25.78 6.89 16.81
N ARG A 430 24.55 7.38 16.61
CA ARG A 430 24.32 8.71 16.01
C ARG A 430 24.81 9.85 16.92
N ALA A 431 24.71 9.68 18.24
CA ALA A 431 25.25 10.60 19.23
C ALA A 431 26.59 10.07 19.76
N TRP A 432 27.56 9.89 18.86
CA TRP A 432 28.85 9.28 19.16
C TRP A 432 29.76 10.17 20.03
N GLN A 433 29.59 11.49 19.99
CA GLN A 433 30.50 12.47 20.61
C GLN A 433 30.76 12.23 22.10
N SER A 434 29.80 11.67 22.83
CA SER A 434 29.92 11.39 24.27
C SER A 434 30.91 10.28 24.61
N HIS A 435 31.06 9.29 23.73
CA HIS A 435 31.81 8.06 24.03
C HIS A 435 32.89 7.71 22.99
N TRP A 436 32.98 8.50 21.91
CA TRP A 436 33.79 8.19 20.73
C TRP A 436 34.60 9.41 20.26
N PRO A 437 35.52 9.95 21.08
CA PRO A 437 36.28 11.14 20.70
C PRO A 437 37.13 10.90 19.45
N VAL A 438 37.37 11.98 18.71
CA VAL A 438 38.28 12.04 17.56
C VAL A 438 39.27 13.19 17.72
N SER A 439 40.35 13.18 16.94
CA SER A 439 41.47 14.13 17.09
C SER A 439 41.15 15.55 16.65
N ASP A 440 40.33 15.71 15.61
CA ASP A 440 40.12 16.98 14.92
C ASP A 440 38.81 17.01 14.12
N ALA A 441 38.46 18.18 13.61
CA ALA A 441 37.24 18.42 12.85
C ALA A 441 37.14 17.62 11.53
N ALA A 442 38.26 17.25 10.92
CA ALA A 442 38.22 16.42 9.71
C ALA A 442 37.80 14.99 10.07
N ALA A 443 38.32 14.45 11.17
CA ALA A 443 37.89 13.17 11.72
C ALA A 443 36.44 13.20 12.22
N GLU A 444 35.93 14.32 12.74
CA GLU A 444 34.51 14.46 13.08
C GLU A 444 33.61 14.35 11.84
N ALA A 445 34.01 15.02 10.76
CA ALA A 445 33.27 15.01 9.50
C ALA A 445 33.26 13.61 8.86
N ASP A 446 34.41 12.94 8.86
CA ASP A 446 34.57 11.57 8.37
C ASP A 446 33.67 10.60 9.15
N ARG A 447 33.71 10.67 10.50
CA ARG A 447 32.86 9.86 11.38
C ARG A 447 31.37 10.09 11.10
N ASP A 448 30.93 11.34 11.00
CA ASP A 448 29.53 11.68 10.73
C ASP A 448 29.03 11.14 9.38
N GLU A 449 29.90 10.98 8.39
CA GLU A 449 29.59 10.32 7.12
C GLU A 449 29.42 8.80 7.29
N HIS A 450 30.33 8.16 8.03
CA HIS A 450 30.34 6.71 8.25
C HIS A 450 29.18 6.21 9.11
N VAL A 451 28.66 7.03 10.04
CA VAL A 451 27.53 6.67 10.92
C VAL A 451 26.36 6.06 10.13
N HIS A 452 26.05 6.59 8.94
CA HIS A 452 24.87 6.18 8.18
C HIS A 452 25.14 5.12 7.11
N ARG A 453 26.40 4.64 6.96
CA ARG A 453 26.79 3.64 5.96
C ARG A 453 26.28 2.25 6.30
N LEU A 454 26.11 1.40 5.27
CA LEU A 454 25.55 0.05 5.39
C LEU A 454 26.29 -0.81 6.42
N GLY A 455 27.63 -0.82 6.37
CA GLY A 455 28.46 -1.59 7.29
C GLY A 455 28.35 -1.17 8.76
N ASN A 456 27.79 0.00 9.06
CA ASN A 456 27.53 0.42 10.44
C ASN A 456 26.16 -0.02 10.99
N LEU A 457 25.30 -0.60 10.14
CA LEU A 457 23.93 -0.94 10.52
C LEU A 457 23.79 -2.43 10.82
N THR A 458 22.95 -2.76 11.78
CA THR A 458 22.63 -4.16 12.09
C THR A 458 21.18 -4.35 12.51
N LEU A 459 20.74 -5.62 12.54
CA LEU A 459 19.48 -6.00 13.17
C LEU A 459 19.71 -6.43 14.61
N ILE A 460 18.82 -5.99 15.48
CA ILE A 460 18.83 -6.35 16.90
C ILE A 460 17.40 -6.39 17.44
N THR A 461 17.17 -7.11 18.54
CA THR A 461 15.86 -7.14 19.20
C THR A 461 15.57 -5.80 19.89
N GLY A 462 14.30 -5.41 20.02
CA GLY A 462 13.94 -4.11 20.59
C GLY A 462 14.40 -3.89 22.04
N SER A 463 14.38 -4.94 22.87
CA SER A 463 14.86 -4.88 24.25
C SER A 463 16.38 -4.68 24.32
N LEU A 464 17.13 -5.40 23.49
CA LEU A 464 18.58 -5.26 23.42
C LEU A 464 18.99 -3.91 22.81
N ASN A 465 18.22 -3.41 21.83
CA ASN A 465 18.45 -2.07 21.28
C ASN A 465 18.34 -0.98 22.37
N ALA A 466 17.31 -1.09 23.21
CA ALA A 466 17.08 -0.15 24.30
C ALA A 466 18.21 -0.16 25.34
N SER A 467 18.86 -1.31 25.58
CA SER A 467 19.97 -1.39 26.54
C SER A 467 21.30 -0.84 26.00
N VAL A 468 21.55 -0.93 24.68
CA VAL A 468 22.86 -0.54 24.11
C VAL A 468 22.88 0.90 23.57
N SER A 469 21.79 1.37 22.95
CA SER A 469 21.53 2.76 22.53
C SER A 469 22.79 3.56 22.09
N ASN A 470 23.12 4.69 22.74
CA ASN A 470 24.30 5.50 22.42
C ASN A 470 25.57 5.13 23.22
N GLY A 471 25.63 3.91 23.77
CA GLY A 471 26.74 3.46 24.60
C GLY A 471 28.08 3.31 23.87
N PRO A 472 29.19 3.20 24.62
CA PRO A 472 30.50 2.86 24.08
C PRO A 472 30.50 1.44 23.50
N TRP A 473 31.42 1.15 22.57
CA TRP A 473 31.56 -0.20 22.02
C TRP A 473 32.20 -1.19 22.98
N LEU A 474 33.32 -0.79 23.59
CA LEU A 474 34.09 -1.58 24.54
C LEU A 474 33.58 -1.35 25.98
N GLY A 475 33.95 -2.27 26.88
CA GLY A 475 33.52 -2.28 28.29
C GLY A 475 32.59 -3.46 28.61
N GLU A 476 32.48 -3.82 29.90
CA GLU A 476 31.63 -4.93 30.35
C GLU A 476 30.13 -4.71 30.06
N ASP A 477 29.73 -3.43 30.04
CA ASP A 477 28.39 -2.94 29.67
C ASP A 477 28.38 -2.27 28.28
N GLY A 478 29.47 -2.37 27.52
CA GLY A 478 29.57 -1.83 26.17
C GLY A 478 28.73 -2.61 25.17
N LYS A 479 28.46 -1.99 24.00
CA LYS A 479 27.63 -2.59 22.94
C LYS A 479 28.12 -3.98 22.54
N ARG A 480 29.44 -4.17 22.37
CA ARG A 480 30.02 -5.45 21.96
C ARG A 480 29.71 -6.56 22.98
N ALA A 481 29.85 -6.28 24.27
CA ALA A 481 29.60 -7.25 25.32
C ALA A 481 28.11 -7.63 25.40
N ALA A 482 27.22 -6.65 25.29
CA ALA A 482 25.77 -6.88 25.27
C ALA A 482 25.33 -7.70 24.06
N ILE A 483 25.83 -7.37 22.85
CA ILE A 483 25.58 -8.14 21.62
C ILE A 483 26.10 -9.57 21.78
N HIS A 484 27.33 -9.75 22.23
CA HIS A 484 27.90 -11.09 22.46
C HIS A 484 27.07 -11.94 23.43
N ARG A 485 26.49 -11.34 24.49
CA ARG A 485 25.72 -12.07 25.51
C ARG A 485 24.30 -12.43 25.08
N HIS A 486 23.65 -11.57 24.30
CA HIS A 486 22.19 -11.61 24.14
C HIS A 486 21.71 -11.68 22.68
N ASP A 487 22.59 -11.46 21.71
CA ASP A 487 22.19 -11.45 20.31
C ASP A 487 22.11 -12.87 19.70
N VAL A 488 21.22 -13.04 18.73
CA VAL A 488 20.92 -14.32 18.08
C VAL A 488 21.18 -14.31 16.57
N PHE A 489 21.71 -13.21 16.03
CA PHE A 489 21.98 -13.01 14.62
C PHE A 489 23.43 -13.33 14.27
N LEU A 490 23.64 -14.09 13.19
CA LEU A 490 24.97 -14.49 12.75
C LEU A 490 25.77 -13.30 12.20
N MET A 491 25.10 -12.30 11.59
CA MET A 491 25.77 -11.07 11.16
C MET A 491 26.44 -10.33 12.32
N ASN A 492 25.87 -10.41 13.53
CA ASN A 492 26.38 -9.75 14.73
C ASN A 492 27.52 -10.52 15.37
N ARG A 493 27.51 -11.85 15.24
CA ARG A 493 28.65 -12.67 15.66
C ARG A 493 29.92 -12.31 14.88
N ALA A 494 29.81 -12.14 13.56
CA ALA A 494 30.93 -11.72 12.71
C ALA A 494 31.51 -10.36 13.14
N ILE A 495 30.65 -9.41 13.55
CA ILE A 495 31.07 -8.14 14.13
C ILE A 495 31.85 -8.37 15.42
N VAL A 496 31.29 -9.10 16.38
CA VAL A 496 31.91 -9.32 17.70
C VAL A 496 33.29 -9.99 17.58
N ASP A 497 33.42 -10.96 16.67
CA ASP A 497 34.65 -11.72 16.43
C ASP A 497 35.77 -10.84 15.82
N SER A 498 35.41 -9.86 14.98
CA SER A 498 36.36 -8.98 14.26
C SER A 498 36.63 -7.63 14.92
N SER A 499 35.97 -7.34 16.05
CA SER A 499 35.96 -6.01 16.68
C SER A 499 36.47 -6.01 18.13
N ALA A 500 37.32 -6.95 18.52
CA ALA A 500 37.76 -7.10 19.91
C ALA A 500 38.50 -5.87 20.46
N ASP A 501 39.19 -5.15 19.58
CA ASP A 501 39.99 -3.96 19.85
C ASP A 501 39.26 -2.63 19.53
N GLY A 502 38.01 -2.68 19.06
CA GLY A 502 37.23 -1.47 18.78
C GLY A 502 36.32 -1.60 17.55
N TRP A 503 35.60 -0.52 17.25
CA TRP A 503 34.78 -0.38 16.06
C TRP A 503 34.98 1.02 15.47
N ASP A 504 35.51 1.12 14.26
CA ASP A 504 35.95 2.37 13.64
C ASP A 504 35.51 2.44 12.17
N GLU A 505 35.79 3.58 11.52
CA GLU A 505 35.46 3.86 10.13
C GLU A 505 35.99 2.78 9.18
N ARG A 506 37.24 2.35 9.39
CA ARG A 506 37.87 1.28 8.61
C ARG A 506 37.07 -0.03 8.68
N ARG A 507 36.63 -0.45 9.88
CA ARG A 507 35.79 -1.66 10.03
C ARG A 507 34.40 -1.49 9.43
N ILE A 508 33.84 -0.28 9.48
CA ILE A 508 32.58 0.04 8.81
C ILE A 508 32.73 -0.18 7.29
N ASP A 509 33.83 0.25 6.69
CA ASP A 509 34.09 0.09 5.26
C ASP A 509 34.35 -1.37 4.89
N GLU A 510 35.17 -2.09 5.67
CA GLU A 510 35.42 -3.53 5.46
C GLU A 510 34.13 -4.34 5.53
N ARG A 511 33.28 -4.07 6.53
CA ARG A 511 31.96 -4.72 6.64
C ARG A 511 31.01 -4.29 5.53
N THR A 512 31.13 -3.06 5.04
CA THR A 512 30.33 -2.60 3.89
C THR A 512 30.62 -3.45 2.66
N GLU A 513 31.88 -3.76 2.34
CA GLU A 513 32.24 -4.64 1.22
C GLU A 513 31.70 -6.07 1.39
N GLU A 514 31.77 -6.63 2.60
CA GLU A 514 31.21 -7.96 2.90
C GLU A 514 29.68 -7.97 2.70
N MET A 515 28.99 -6.95 3.21
CA MET A 515 27.54 -6.80 3.06
C MET A 515 27.14 -6.60 1.60
N ILE A 516 27.91 -5.85 0.80
CA ILE A 516 27.69 -5.71 -0.64
C ILE A 516 27.79 -7.06 -1.34
N THR A 517 28.77 -7.89 -0.97
CA THR A 517 28.90 -9.26 -1.50
C THR A 517 27.66 -10.09 -1.18
N ALA A 518 27.13 -10.00 0.04
CA ALA A 518 25.92 -10.69 0.45
C ALA A 518 24.67 -10.21 -0.32
N VAL A 519 24.56 -8.91 -0.57
CA VAL A 519 23.49 -8.29 -1.36
C VAL A 519 23.57 -8.75 -2.83
N ALA A 520 24.74 -8.70 -3.45
CA ALA A 520 24.94 -9.16 -4.83
C ALA A 520 24.63 -10.66 -5.00
N ALA A 521 25.00 -11.49 -4.02
CA ALA A 521 24.67 -12.92 -4.01
C ALA A 521 23.17 -13.22 -3.80
N THR A 522 22.45 -12.35 -3.08
CA THR A 522 21.00 -12.51 -2.86
C THR A 522 20.19 -12.09 -4.10
N TRP A 523 20.64 -11.04 -4.77
CA TRP A 523 20.00 -10.51 -5.98
C TRP A 523 21.00 -10.51 -7.13
N PRO A 524 21.35 -11.66 -7.70
CA PRO A 524 22.36 -11.75 -8.75
C PRO A 524 21.86 -11.23 -10.09
N VAL A 525 22.78 -10.98 -11.01
CA VAL A 525 22.50 -10.76 -12.43
C VAL A 525 22.98 -11.98 -13.25
N PRO A 526 22.45 -12.20 -14.46
CA PRO A 526 22.96 -13.23 -15.36
C PRO A 526 24.44 -13.03 -15.65
N GLN A 527 25.17 -14.12 -15.89
CA GLN A 527 26.60 -14.07 -16.20
C GLN A 527 26.87 -13.15 -17.41
N GLY A 528 27.84 -12.24 -17.28
CA GLY A 528 28.21 -11.28 -18.32
C GLY A 528 27.29 -10.06 -18.44
N HIS A 529 26.26 -9.94 -17.59
CA HIS A 529 25.39 -8.77 -17.57
C HIS A 529 26.02 -7.60 -16.81
N GLU A 530 26.38 -6.54 -17.55
CA GLU A 530 27.02 -5.35 -16.98
C GLU A 530 26.03 -4.26 -16.56
N GLY A 531 24.78 -4.28 -17.07
CA GLY A 531 23.76 -3.28 -16.75
C GLY A 531 24.03 -1.87 -17.30
N LYS A 532 24.48 -1.77 -18.55
CA LYS A 532 24.70 -0.48 -19.24
C LYS A 532 23.37 0.15 -19.70
N THR A 533 23.25 1.48 -19.61
CA THR A 533 22.13 2.27 -20.15
C THR A 533 22.57 3.10 -21.35
N ILE A 534 21.62 3.43 -22.24
CA ILE A 534 21.86 4.30 -23.41
C ILE A 534 21.92 5.78 -23.00
N ASP A 535 21.29 6.16 -21.87
CA ASP A 535 21.22 7.53 -21.38
C ASP A 535 21.55 7.58 -19.88
N ARG A 536 22.81 7.79 -19.49
CA ARG A 536 23.18 7.84 -18.06
C ARG A 536 22.76 9.14 -17.35
N SER A 537 22.23 10.13 -18.09
CA SER A 537 22.00 11.49 -17.57
C SER A 537 20.86 11.60 -16.54
N SER A 538 19.96 10.60 -16.42
CA SER A 538 18.72 10.72 -15.64
C SER A 538 18.68 9.97 -14.30
N ARG A 539 19.82 9.75 -13.62
CA ARG A 539 19.85 8.99 -12.34
C ARG A 539 19.11 9.69 -11.19
N LEU A 540 19.15 11.03 -11.16
CA LEU A 540 18.51 11.85 -10.14
C LEU A 540 17.35 12.67 -10.73
N SER A 541 16.40 13.06 -9.89
CA SER A 541 15.30 13.96 -10.22
C SER A 541 15.19 15.04 -9.15
N LYS A 542 14.44 16.13 -9.41
CA LYS A 542 14.15 17.14 -8.37
C LYS A 542 13.55 16.55 -7.09
N ALA A 543 12.83 15.42 -7.20
CA ALA A 543 12.21 14.74 -6.06
C ALA A 543 13.17 13.80 -5.31
N THR A 544 14.24 13.34 -5.94
CA THR A 544 15.18 12.36 -5.37
C THR A 544 16.53 12.97 -4.97
N ALA A 545 16.91 14.12 -5.53
CA ALA A 545 18.12 14.84 -5.17
C ALA A 545 18.06 15.41 -3.73
N SER A 546 19.15 15.26 -3.00
CA SER A 546 19.37 15.74 -1.63
C SER A 546 20.50 16.77 -1.56
N TYR A 547 20.61 17.51 -0.47
CA TYR A 547 21.71 18.47 -0.28
C TYR A 547 23.07 17.77 -0.27
N SER A 548 23.13 16.55 0.26
CA SER A 548 24.33 15.70 0.22
C SER A 548 24.74 15.36 -1.21
N ASP A 549 23.78 15.12 -2.11
CA ASP A 549 24.08 14.84 -3.53
C ASP A 549 24.72 16.08 -4.21
N VAL A 550 24.28 17.29 -3.85
CA VAL A 550 24.84 18.56 -4.38
C VAL A 550 26.26 18.81 -3.82
N ILE A 551 26.50 18.49 -2.54
CA ILE A 551 27.82 18.58 -1.92
C ILE A 551 28.78 17.56 -2.54
N ALA A 552 28.34 16.30 -2.71
CA ALA A 552 29.14 15.23 -3.29
C ALA A 552 29.54 15.53 -4.75
N ALA A 553 28.69 16.24 -5.50
CA ALA A 553 29.01 16.72 -6.84
C ALA A 553 29.95 17.94 -6.87
N GLY A 554 30.39 18.44 -5.72
CA GLY A 554 31.26 19.62 -5.62
C GLY A 554 30.57 20.95 -5.94
N LEU A 555 29.24 20.97 -6.09
CA LEU A 555 28.47 22.17 -6.44
C LEU A 555 28.18 23.05 -5.22
N LEU A 556 28.34 22.51 -4.00
CA LEU A 556 28.09 23.21 -2.76
C LEU A 556 29.11 22.80 -1.70
N GLU A 557 29.88 23.75 -1.18
CA GLU A 557 30.97 23.48 -0.24
C GLU A 557 30.50 23.40 1.22
N VAL A 558 31.06 22.46 1.97
CA VAL A 558 30.91 22.41 3.43
C VAL A 558 31.59 23.64 4.05
N GLY A 559 30.92 24.29 5.00
CA GLY A 559 31.35 25.56 5.58
C GLY A 559 30.76 26.79 4.89
N ALA A 560 30.08 26.64 3.75
CA ALA A 560 29.45 27.75 3.05
C ALA A 560 28.36 28.41 3.93
N THR A 561 28.37 29.75 3.97
CA THR A 561 27.29 30.52 4.60
C THR A 561 26.10 30.59 3.65
N LEU A 562 24.94 30.16 4.13
CA LEU A 562 23.67 30.20 3.43
C LEU A 562 22.81 31.33 3.99
N GLN A 563 22.38 32.24 3.12
CA GLN A 563 21.51 33.36 3.46
C GLN A 563 20.08 33.10 3.00
N CYS A 564 19.10 33.55 3.79
CA CYS A 564 17.69 33.51 3.43
C CYS A 564 17.42 34.38 2.19
N THR A 565 16.61 33.87 1.25
CA THR A 565 16.18 34.61 0.06
C THR A 565 14.90 35.42 0.29
N ASP A 566 14.18 35.14 1.38
CA ASP A 566 12.89 35.75 1.69
C ASP A 566 13.10 37.05 2.48
N GLY A 567 12.67 38.17 1.92
CA GLY A 567 12.85 39.50 2.51
C GLY A 567 12.18 39.71 3.88
N ARG A 568 11.37 38.76 4.34
CA ARG A 568 10.82 38.75 5.71
C ARG A 568 11.86 38.43 6.78
N TRP A 569 12.95 37.73 6.44
CA TRP A 569 14.01 37.33 7.36
C TRP A 569 15.41 37.63 6.76
N PRO A 570 15.73 38.90 6.49
CA PRO A 570 16.94 39.28 5.75
C PRO A 570 18.25 38.92 6.45
N ASP A 571 18.20 38.80 7.78
CA ASP A 571 19.36 38.51 8.63
C ASP A 571 19.60 37.02 8.87
N ALA A 572 18.65 36.16 8.47
CA ALA A 572 18.77 34.73 8.68
C ALA A 572 19.92 34.16 7.83
N ARG A 573 21.00 33.75 8.51
CA ARG A 573 22.19 33.10 7.95
C ARG A 573 22.51 31.86 8.74
N GLY A 574 22.90 30.79 8.06
CA GLY A 574 23.45 29.61 8.72
C GLY A 574 24.58 28.99 7.91
N THR A 575 25.41 28.19 8.58
CA THR A 575 26.58 27.55 7.98
C THR A 575 26.22 26.14 7.56
N LEU A 576 26.47 25.79 6.30
CA LEU A 576 26.29 24.43 5.82
C LEU A 576 27.36 23.51 6.43
N LEU A 577 26.94 22.37 6.95
CA LEU A 577 27.81 21.36 7.53
C LEU A 577 27.87 20.11 6.65
N ALA A 578 28.84 19.24 6.92
CA ALA A 578 28.98 17.96 6.24
C ALA A 578 27.69 17.11 6.31
N GLY A 579 27.49 16.29 5.28
CA GLY A 579 26.30 15.44 5.14
C GLY A 579 25.01 16.21 4.84
N GLY A 580 25.08 17.51 4.52
CA GLY A 580 23.91 18.32 4.20
C GLY A 580 23.14 18.84 5.43
N ARG A 581 23.79 18.91 6.60
CA ARG A 581 23.26 19.54 7.83
C ARG A 581 23.49 21.06 7.81
N MET A 582 22.89 21.80 8.74
CA MET A 582 23.05 23.25 8.82
C MET A 582 23.13 23.75 10.27
N LEU A 583 24.12 24.60 10.58
CA LEU A 583 24.22 25.33 11.82
C LEU A 583 23.50 26.68 11.69
N TYR A 584 22.52 26.95 12.55
CA TYR A 584 21.77 28.21 12.56
C TYR A 584 21.54 28.63 14.02
N GLU A 585 21.85 29.88 14.37
CA GLU A 585 21.72 30.44 15.74
C GLU A 585 22.30 29.52 16.84
N GLY A 586 23.49 28.94 16.60
CA GLY A 586 24.17 28.07 17.57
C GLY A 586 23.56 26.68 17.72
N LYS A 587 22.55 26.31 16.92
CA LYS A 587 21.92 24.99 16.91
C LYS A 587 22.11 24.29 15.57
N THR A 588 22.47 23.02 15.62
CA THR A 588 22.62 22.18 14.43
C THR A 588 21.29 21.54 14.04
N TYR A 589 20.93 21.64 12.77
CA TYR A 589 19.75 21.07 12.16
C TYR A 589 20.14 19.97 11.18
N GLU A 590 19.32 18.92 11.10
CA GLU A 590 19.52 17.76 10.22
C GLU A 590 19.55 18.12 8.72
N SER A 591 19.01 19.27 8.34
CA SER A 591 19.10 19.80 6.96
C SER A 591 18.81 21.30 6.92
N PRO A 592 19.14 21.99 5.80
CA PRO A 592 18.68 23.34 5.51
C PRO A 592 17.16 23.51 5.61
N ALA A 593 16.39 22.45 5.35
CA ALA A 593 14.93 22.49 5.52
C ALA A 593 14.50 22.57 6.99
N GLY A 594 15.23 21.92 7.89
CA GLY A 594 15.03 22.03 9.33
C GLY A 594 15.30 23.45 9.83
N ALA A 595 16.44 24.03 9.44
CA ALA A 595 16.78 25.41 9.78
C ALA A 595 15.76 26.42 9.22
N ALA A 596 15.33 26.26 7.95
CA ALA A 596 14.30 27.11 7.36
C ALA A 596 12.96 27.04 8.08
N ARG A 597 12.61 25.87 8.65
CA ARG A 597 11.39 25.72 9.46
C ARG A 597 11.49 26.51 10.77
N GLU A 598 12.65 26.54 11.41
CA GLU A 598 12.90 27.35 12.60
C GLU A 598 12.73 28.84 12.28
N VAL A 599 13.40 29.33 11.22
CA VAL A 599 13.30 30.75 10.79
C VAL A 599 11.85 31.17 10.58
N ARG A 600 11.01 30.26 10.07
CA ARG A 600 9.58 30.49 9.82
C ARG A 600 8.68 30.29 11.05
N GLY A 601 9.22 30.16 12.26
CA GLY A 601 8.45 29.92 13.48
C GLY A 601 7.67 28.60 13.45
N GLY A 602 8.28 27.54 12.91
CA GLY A 602 7.72 26.19 12.87
C GLY A 602 6.93 25.84 11.60
N LYS A 603 6.71 26.79 10.68
CA LYS A 603 5.96 26.56 9.43
C LYS A 603 6.79 25.84 8.35
N SER A 604 6.16 24.87 7.69
CA SER A 604 6.75 24.15 6.55
C SER A 604 6.80 25.02 5.30
N GLY A 605 7.73 24.70 4.39
CA GLY A 605 7.89 25.41 3.13
C GLY A 605 9.14 24.94 2.39
N ASN A 606 9.23 25.24 1.10
CA ASN A 606 10.28 24.71 0.24
C ASN A 606 11.64 25.35 0.55
N ALA A 607 12.54 24.58 1.14
CA ALA A 607 13.85 25.06 1.55
C ALA A 607 14.87 25.19 0.41
N TRP A 608 14.62 24.55 -0.74
CA TRP A 608 15.49 24.64 -1.92
C TRP A 608 15.54 26.06 -2.50
N TYR A 609 14.44 26.80 -2.40
CA TYR A 609 14.39 28.21 -2.82
C TYR A 609 14.63 29.19 -1.68
N PHE A 610 14.55 28.73 -0.43
CA PHE A 610 14.63 29.57 0.76
C PHE A 610 16.07 29.99 1.07
N TRP A 611 17.04 29.13 0.73
CA TRP A 611 18.45 29.39 0.98
C TRP A 611 19.20 29.64 -0.33
N ARG A 612 20.15 30.57 -0.26
CA ARG A 612 21.18 30.78 -1.28
C ARG A 612 22.55 30.80 -0.64
N VAL A 613 23.59 30.47 -1.40
CA VAL A 613 24.97 30.74 -0.96
C VAL A 613 25.15 32.25 -0.83
N GLU A 614 25.76 32.73 0.25
CA GLU A 614 26.00 34.16 0.45
C GLU A 614 26.86 34.71 -0.70
N GLY A 615 26.34 35.72 -1.40
CA GLY A 615 26.95 36.23 -2.64
C GLY A 615 26.84 35.31 -3.86
N GLY A 616 26.14 34.18 -3.77
CA GLY A 616 26.08 33.12 -4.78
C GLY A 616 24.66 32.69 -5.19
N PRO A 617 24.53 31.53 -5.87
CA PRO A 617 23.27 31.05 -6.42
C PRO A 617 22.31 30.52 -5.35
N VAL A 618 21.02 30.42 -5.72
CA VAL A 618 20.01 29.76 -4.89
C VAL A 618 20.28 28.25 -4.91
N ILE A 619 20.08 27.54 -3.80
CA ILE A 619 20.43 26.11 -3.74
C ILE A 619 19.60 25.28 -4.74
N ASN A 620 18.39 25.72 -5.07
CA ASN A 620 17.60 25.10 -6.14
C ASN A 620 18.33 25.10 -7.50
N ASP A 621 19.08 26.16 -7.82
CA ASP A 621 19.77 26.28 -9.10
C ASP A 621 20.93 25.29 -9.16
N LEU A 622 21.68 25.16 -8.05
CA LEU A 622 22.71 24.12 -7.89
C LEU A 622 22.13 22.72 -7.99
N ARG A 623 20.92 22.51 -7.44
CA ARG A 623 20.19 21.24 -7.62
C ARG A 623 19.79 21.01 -9.08
N GLU A 624 19.39 22.04 -9.81
CA GLU A 624 19.08 21.89 -11.25
C GLU A 624 20.32 21.62 -12.08
N GLU A 625 21.45 22.23 -11.72
CA GLU A 625 22.76 21.96 -12.32
C GLU A 625 23.20 20.52 -12.08
N LEU A 626 23.08 20.01 -10.85
CA LEU A 626 23.30 18.60 -10.52
C LEU A 626 22.53 17.66 -11.44
N LEU A 627 21.27 17.99 -11.77
CA LEU A 627 20.42 17.18 -12.63
C LEU A 627 20.79 17.25 -14.12
N ARG A 628 21.68 18.17 -14.51
CA ARG A 628 22.18 18.34 -15.88
C ARG A 628 23.63 17.86 -16.03
N LEU A 629 24.33 17.60 -14.94
CA LEU A 629 25.71 17.08 -15.01
C LEU A 629 25.70 15.71 -15.70
N PRO A 630 26.52 15.52 -16.76
CA PRO A 630 26.78 14.19 -17.27
C PRO A 630 27.47 13.37 -16.16
N SER A 631 26.97 12.16 -15.93
CA SER A 631 27.49 11.26 -14.90
C SER A 631 28.79 10.57 -15.29
#